data_AF-A0A8S4RXC5-F1
#
_entry.id   AF-A0A8S4RXC5-F1
#
_cell.length_a   1.000
_cell.length_b   1.000
_cell.length_c   1.000
_cell.angle_alpha   90.00
_cell.angle_beta   90.00
_cell.angle_gamma   90.00
#
_symmetry.space_group_name_H-M   'P 1'
#
loop_
_entity.id
_entity.type
_entity.pdbx_description
1 polymer ?
#
loop_
_entity_poly.entity_id
_entity_poly.type
_entity_poly.pdbx_seq_one_letter_code
_entity_poly.pdbx_strand_id
1 'polypeptide(L)'
;MEEPVVIWLSGLHIPESYLIAHIQMACRLYTWPLDRSTQFTRVTKFTSPDDIEERPVTGCYVRGLYLEGARWDLEDGCLRRSHPKVLITELPIMYIIPIEAHKLKLQNTLRTPVYTTSTRRNAMGVGLVFESDLWTAEHCSHWILQGVCLVMNTD
;
A
#
# COMPACT_ATOMS: atom_id res chain seq x y z
N MET A 1 -17.10 12.26 15.20
CA MET A 1 -15.65 12.00 15.17
C MET A 1 -15.27 12.01 13.70
N GLU A 2 -14.56 13.05 13.27
CA GLU A 2 -14.12 13.18 11.88
C GLU A 2 -13.00 12.16 11.62
N GLU A 3 -12.98 11.54 10.45
CA GLU A 3 -11.96 10.56 10.10
C GLU A 3 -10.61 11.29 9.90
N PRO A 4 -9.48 10.78 10.44
CA PRO A 4 -8.18 11.44 10.28
C PRO A 4 -7.73 11.44 8.82
N VAL A 5 -7.00 12.49 8.40
CA VAL A 5 -6.50 12.64 7.02
C VAL A 5 -5.62 11.46 6.60
N VAL A 6 -4.82 10.94 7.53
CA VAL A 6 -3.99 9.74 7.35
C VAL A 6 -4.40 8.67 8.34
N ILE A 7 -4.74 7.49 7.82
CA ILE A 7 -5.20 6.36 8.61
C ILE A 7 -4.04 5.45 8.97
N TRP A 8 -3.98 5.03 10.24
CA TRP A 8 -3.08 3.97 10.65
C TRP A 8 -3.69 2.62 10.27
N LEU A 9 -3.36 2.12 9.08
CA LEU A 9 -3.99 0.92 8.52
C LEU A 9 -3.77 -0.30 9.43
N SER A 10 -2.59 -0.41 10.02
CA SER A 10 -2.21 -1.50 10.94
C SER A 10 -2.89 -1.45 12.29
N GLY A 11 -3.50 -0.33 12.64
CA GLY A 11 -4.36 -0.21 13.82
C GLY A 11 -5.79 -0.69 13.57
N LEU A 12 -6.18 -1.00 12.33
CA LEU A 12 -7.54 -1.45 12.02
C LEU A 12 -7.72 -2.94 12.33
N HIS A 13 -8.88 -3.30 12.86
CA HIS A 13 -9.26 -4.70 13.07
C HIS A 13 -9.50 -5.47 11.75
N ILE A 14 -10.05 -4.79 10.74
CA ILE A 14 -10.40 -5.38 9.43
C ILE A 14 -10.05 -4.37 8.32
N PRO A 15 -8.76 -4.21 7.98
CA PRO A 15 -8.29 -3.23 6.98
C PRO A 15 -8.90 -3.45 5.59
N GLU A 16 -9.18 -4.69 5.18
CA GLU A 16 -9.77 -5.02 3.89
C GLU A 16 -11.16 -4.37 3.72
N SER A 17 -11.99 -4.44 4.76
CA SER A 17 -13.31 -3.82 4.77
C SER A 17 -13.23 -2.31 4.61
N TYR A 18 -12.21 -1.68 5.22
CA TYR A 18 -11.96 -0.26 5.08
C TYR A 18 -11.58 0.12 3.64
N LEU A 19 -10.69 -0.64 2.99
CA LEU A 19 -10.31 -0.41 1.59
C LEU A 19 -11.49 -0.60 0.63
N ILE A 20 -12.29 -1.65 0.84
CA ILE A 20 -13.50 -1.90 0.04
C ILE A 20 -14.49 -0.75 0.16
N ALA A 21 -14.69 -0.20 1.36
CA ALA A 21 -15.58 0.93 1.57
C ALA A 21 -15.16 2.15 0.74
N HIS A 22 -13.86 2.44 0.63
CA HIS A 22 -13.34 3.52 -0.22
C HIS A 22 -13.60 3.29 -1.71
N ILE A 23 -13.43 2.06 -2.19
CA ILE A 23 -13.79 1.71 -3.58
C ILE A 23 -15.30 1.93 -3.79
N GLN A 24 -16.15 1.46 -2.88
CA GLN A 24 -17.60 1.65 -2.97
C GLN A 24 -18.01 3.12 -2.96
N MET A 25 -17.37 3.95 -2.13
CA MET A 25 -17.61 5.40 -2.08
C MET A 25 -17.25 6.06 -3.42
N ALA A 26 -16.10 5.72 -4.00
CA ALA A 26 -15.69 6.22 -5.31
C ALA A 26 -16.65 5.76 -6.43
N CYS A 27 -17.09 4.50 -6.39
CA CYS A 27 -18.08 3.99 -7.34
C CYS A 27 -19.40 4.79 -7.28
N ARG A 28 -19.88 5.13 -6.08
CA ARG A 28 -21.09 5.94 -5.91
C ARG A 28 -20.88 7.37 -6.41
N LEU A 29 -19.75 7.98 -6.08
CA LEU A 29 -19.44 9.37 -6.45
C LEU A 29 -19.33 9.54 -7.97
N TYR A 30 -18.62 8.62 -8.63
CA TYR A 30 -18.34 8.72 -10.07
C TYR A 30 -19.24 7.85 -10.95
N THR A 31 -20.24 7.18 -10.35
CA THR A 31 -21.13 6.24 -11.04
C THR A 31 -20.36 5.13 -11.77
N TRP A 32 -19.27 4.63 -11.15
CA TRP A 32 -18.50 3.52 -11.70
C TRP A 32 -19.14 2.16 -11.37
N PRO A 33 -19.07 1.18 -12.28
CA PRO A 33 -19.44 -0.19 -11.97
C PRO A 33 -18.45 -0.83 -10.99
N LEU A 34 -18.97 -1.40 -9.90
CA LEU A 34 -18.14 -1.99 -8.83
C LEU A 34 -17.30 -3.17 -9.34
N ASP A 35 -17.85 -3.99 -10.23
CA ASP A 35 -17.17 -5.16 -10.84
C ASP A 35 -16.00 -4.78 -11.76
N ARG A 36 -15.90 -3.51 -12.16
CA ARG A 36 -14.80 -2.99 -12.99
C ARG A 36 -13.99 -1.91 -12.27
N SER A 37 -14.11 -1.85 -10.95
CA SER A 37 -13.36 -0.92 -10.11
C SER A 37 -12.31 -1.69 -9.30
N THR A 38 -11.11 -1.11 -9.23
CA THR A 38 -9.98 -1.60 -8.46
C THR A 38 -9.38 -0.43 -7.69
N GLN A 39 -8.29 -0.70 -6.99
CA GLN A 39 -7.40 0.33 -6.47
C GLN A 39 -6.02 0.22 -7.13
N PHE A 40 -5.28 1.31 -7.12
CA PHE A 40 -3.82 1.30 -7.29
C PHE A 40 -3.19 2.07 -6.15
N THR A 41 -1.90 1.85 -5.90
CA THR A 41 -1.20 2.56 -4.83
C THR A 41 -0.06 3.43 -5.31
N ARG A 42 0.23 4.48 -4.55
CA ARG A 42 1.39 5.34 -4.77
C ARG A 42 2.02 5.68 -3.43
N VAL A 43 3.29 5.32 -3.25
CA VAL A 43 4.07 5.80 -2.12
C VAL A 43 4.32 7.30 -2.32
N THR A 44 4.02 8.09 -1.31
CA THR A 44 4.19 9.54 -1.34
C THR A 44 5.59 9.94 -0.86
N LYS A 45 5.89 11.25 -0.88
CA LYS A 45 7.09 11.80 -0.25
C LYS A 45 6.90 12.14 1.24
N PHE A 46 5.68 11.99 1.75
CA PHE A 46 5.33 12.33 3.12
C PHE A 46 5.71 11.21 4.08
N THR A 47 6.36 11.57 5.18
CA THR A 47 6.74 10.64 6.25
C THR A 47 5.97 10.90 7.53
N SER A 48 5.43 12.11 7.73
CA SER A 48 4.52 12.43 8.84
C SER A 48 3.09 12.68 8.34
N PRO A 49 2.06 12.24 9.08
CA PRO A 49 0.68 12.66 8.83
C PRO A 49 0.47 14.16 8.86
N ASP A 50 1.27 14.87 9.67
CA ASP A 50 1.18 16.32 9.81
C ASP A 50 1.62 17.05 8.54
N ASP A 51 2.31 16.38 7.61
CA ASP A 51 2.70 16.92 6.32
C ASP A 51 1.55 16.95 5.30
N ILE A 52 0.39 16.38 5.64
CA ILE A 52 -0.77 16.25 4.76
C ILE A 52 -1.96 17.01 5.35
N GLU A 53 -2.24 18.18 4.78
CA GLU A 53 -3.32 19.04 5.25
C GLU A 53 -4.69 18.63 4.70
N GLU A 54 -4.74 18.15 3.45
CA GLU A 54 -6.00 17.91 2.74
C GLU A 54 -6.27 16.43 2.49
N ARG A 55 -7.51 16.03 2.80
CA ARG A 55 -8.05 14.72 2.46
C ARG A 55 -8.31 14.62 0.95
N PRO A 56 -7.95 13.49 0.30
CA PRO A 56 -8.29 13.30 -1.11
C PRO A 56 -9.80 13.16 -1.30
N VAL A 57 -10.31 13.61 -2.44
CA VAL A 57 -11.74 13.48 -2.80
C VAL A 57 -12.19 12.01 -2.76
N THR A 58 -11.32 11.10 -3.20
CA THR A 58 -11.52 9.64 -3.12
C THR A 58 -10.23 8.92 -2.78
N GLY A 59 -10.37 7.76 -2.14
CA GLY A 59 -9.24 6.99 -1.64
C GLY A 59 -8.78 7.50 -0.27
N CYS A 60 -7.61 7.02 0.16
CA CYS A 60 -7.12 7.32 1.50
C CYS A 60 -5.59 7.31 1.57
N TYR A 61 -5.06 8.16 2.44
CA TYR A 61 -3.67 8.08 2.86
C TYR A 61 -3.53 7.11 4.02
N VAL A 62 -2.56 6.22 3.96
CA VAL A 62 -2.31 5.20 4.98
C VAL A 62 -0.87 5.21 5.46
N ARG A 63 -0.69 4.95 6.75
CA ARG A 63 0.60 4.70 7.40
C ARG A 63 0.61 3.36 8.13
N GLY A 64 1.78 2.99 8.65
CA GLY A 64 2.00 1.77 9.42
C GLY A 64 2.35 0.55 8.57
N LEU A 65 2.80 0.77 7.34
CA LEU A 65 3.28 -0.29 6.46
C LEU A 65 4.79 -0.37 6.57
N TYR A 66 5.33 -1.59 6.58
CA TYR A 66 6.76 -1.84 6.61
C TYR A 66 7.17 -2.69 5.43
N LEU A 67 8.27 -2.33 4.77
CA LEU A 67 8.83 -3.00 3.62
C LEU A 67 9.91 -4.01 4.06
N GLU A 68 9.71 -5.27 3.67
CA GLU A 68 10.63 -6.38 3.91
C GLU A 68 11.32 -6.77 2.59
N GLY A 69 12.61 -7.13 2.66
CA GLY A 69 13.40 -7.58 1.49
C GLY A 69 13.86 -6.47 0.55
N ALA A 70 13.48 -5.22 0.83
CA ALA A 70 13.93 -4.02 0.15
C ALA A 70 13.85 -2.80 1.09
N ARG A 71 14.30 -1.65 0.59
CA ARG A 71 14.03 -0.33 1.16
C ARG A 71 13.35 0.56 0.13
N TRP A 72 12.64 1.57 0.59
CA TRP A 72 12.12 2.62 -0.27
C TRP A 72 13.08 3.80 -0.30
N ASP A 73 13.44 4.24 -1.50
CA ASP A 73 14.22 5.45 -1.71
C ASP A 73 13.27 6.65 -1.86
N LEU A 74 13.33 7.58 -0.91
CA LEU A 74 12.45 8.75 -0.87
C LEU A 74 12.78 9.78 -1.95
N GLU A 75 14.05 9.89 -2.34
CA GLU A 75 14.51 10.87 -3.33
C GLU A 75 14.05 10.47 -4.72
N ASP A 76 14.34 9.22 -5.11
CA ASP A 76 13.99 8.64 -6.41
C ASP A 76 12.55 8.10 -6.46
N GLY A 77 11.91 7.87 -5.31
CA GLY A 77 10.58 7.27 -5.23
C GLY A 77 10.56 5.83 -5.74
N CYS A 78 11.51 4.99 -5.30
CA CYS A 78 11.69 3.66 -5.87
C CYS A 78 12.18 2.59 -4.90
N LEU A 79 11.96 1.32 -5.26
CA LEU A 79 12.59 0.19 -4.60
C LEU A 79 14.12 0.22 -4.77
N ARG A 80 14.83 0.07 -3.65
CA ARG A 80 16.28 -0.16 -3.59
C ARG A 80 16.57 -1.34 -2.67
N ARG A 81 17.76 -1.93 -2.81
CA ARG A 81 18.22 -3.02 -1.93
C ARG A 81 18.29 -2.55 -0.48
N SER A 82 17.99 -3.39 0.48
CA SER A 82 18.12 -2.99 1.89
C SER A 82 19.58 -2.71 2.28
N HIS A 83 19.78 -1.87 3.30
CA HIS A 83 21.10 -1.71 3.90
C HIS A 83 21.53 -3.00 4.62
N PRO A 84 22.85 -3.27 4.75
CA PRO A 84 23.32 -4.44 5.49
C PRO A 84 22.71 -4.50 6.89
N LYS A 85 22.16 -5.68 7.25
CA LYS A 85 21.52 -5.95 8.55
C LYS A 85 20.20 -5.20 8.81
N VAL A 86 19.63 -4.52 7.82
CA VAL A 86 18.30 -3.92 7.90
C VAL A 86 17.34 -4.80 7.11
N LEU A 87 16.51 -5.59 7.81
CA LEU A 87 15.58 -6.53 7.17
C LEU A 87 14.25 -5.89 6.80
N ILE A 88 13.83 -4.92 7.63
CA ILE A 88 12.54 -4.25 7.53
C ILE A 88 12.78 -2.74 7.63
N THR A 89 12.07 -1.97 6.81
CA THR A 89 12.07 -0.50 6.84
C THR A 89 10.65 0.02 6.87
N GLU A 90 10.39 1.13 7.56
CA GLU A 90 9.08 1.77 7.50
C GLU A 90 8.86 2.35 6.09
N LEU A 91 7.67 2.12 5.53
CA LEU A 91 7.28 2.70 4.26
C LEU A 91 6.72 4.11 4.50
N PRO A 92 7.09 5.09 3.67
CA PRO A 92 6.42 6.40 3.69
C PRO A 92 4.91 6.27 3.48
N ILE A 93 4.19 7.36 3.74
CA ILE A 93 2.73 7.37 3.61
C ILE A 93 2.34 6.93 2.20
N MET A 94 1.47 5.94 2.12
CA MET A 94 0.95 5.41 0.86
C MET A 94 -0.41 6.03 0.59
N TYR A 95 -0.63 6.47 -0.65
CA TYR A 95 -1.94 6.85 -1.14
C TYR A 95 -2.58 5.67 -1.88
N ILE A 96 -3.74 5.23 -1.42
CA ILE A 96 -4.54 4.18 -2.07
C ILE A 96 -5.67 4.86 -2.84
N ILE A 97 -5.74 4.58 -4.14
CA ILE A 97 -6.53 5.35 -5.09
C ILE A 97 -7.50 4.42 -5.83
N PRO A 98 -8.81 4.56 -5.63
CA PRO A 98 -9.81 3.87 -6.44
C PRO A 98 -9.70 4.28 -7.91
N ILE A 99 -9.79 3.32 -8.81
CA ILE A 99 -9.70 3.52 -10.25
C ILE A 99 -10.50 2.47 -11.01
N GLU A 100 -11.08 2.81 -12.16
CA GLU A 100 -11.63 1.80 -13.06
C GLU A 100 -10.51 0.93 -13.63
N ALA A 101 -10.67 -0.39 -13.59
CA ALA A 101 -9.64 -1.35 -13.95
C ALA A 101 -9.05 -1.14 -15.37
N HIS A 102 -9.88 -0.71 -16.33
CA HIS A 102 -9.44 -0.45 -17.70
C HIS A 102 -8.54 0.80 -17.85
N LYS A 103 -8.57 1.71 -16.86
CA LYS A 103 -7.72 2.91 -16.82
C LYS A 103 -6.37 2.64 -16.15
N LEU A 104 -6.26 1.55 -15.40
CA LEU A 104 -5.04 1.20 -14.69
C LEU A 104 -3.97 0.72 -15.69
N LYS A 105 -2.93 1.54 -15.86
CA LYS A 105 -1.77 1.23 -16.67
C LYS A 105 -0.52 1.33 -15.82
N LEU A 106 0.04 0.19 -15.46
CA LEU A 106 1.24 0.11 -14.65
C LEU A 106 2.45 -0.18 -15.54
N GLN A 107 3.52 0.56 -15.32
CA GLN A 107 4.83 0.33 -15.93
C GLN A 107 5.87 0.38 -14.83
N ASN A 108 6.89 -0.49 -14.92
CA ASN A 108 7.99 -0.51 -13.95
C ASN A 108 7.48 -0.57 -12.50
N THR A 109 6.43 -1.37 -12.28
CA THR A 109 5.71 -1.48 -11.02
C THR A 109 5.72 -2.92 -10.58
N LEU A 110 6.17 -3.16 -9.36
CA LEU A 110 6.04 -4.43 -8.67
C LEU A 110 4.69 -4.46 -7.99
N ARG A 111 3.88 -5.49 -8.28
CA ARG A 111 2.76 -5.85 -7.40
C ARG A 111 3.32 -6.51 -6.15
N THR A 112 3.20 -5.82 -5.03
CA THR A 112 3.78 -6.20 -3.76
C THR A 112 2.68 -6.61 -2.79
N PRO A 113 2.68 -7.87 -2.32
CA PRO A 113 1.66 -8.33 -1.38
C PRO A 113 1.81 -7.61 -0.03
N VAL A 114 0.69 -7.24 0.57
CA VAL A 114 0.62 -6.64 1.91
C VAL A 114 0.06 -7.66 2.87
N TYR A 115 0.84 -8.05 3.87
CA TYR A 115 0.47 -9.05 4.88
C TYR A 115 0.16 -8.42 6.23
N THR A 116 -0.65 -9.10 7.05
CA THR A 116 -0.90 -8.68 8.44
C THR A 116 0.38 -8.75 9.28
N THR A 117 1.13 -9.85 9.17
CA THR A 117 2.31 -10.16 10.00
C THR A 117 3.48 -10.63 9.14
N SER A 118 4.69 -10.64 9.72
CA SER A 118 5.90 -11.15 9.06
C SER A 118 5.82 -12.64 8.72
N THR A 119 5.04 -13.42 9.48
CA THR A 119 4.76 -14.84 9.20
C THR A 119 3.89 -15.06 7.95
N ARG A 120 3.39 -13.98 7.32
CA ARG A 120 2.56 -13.95 6.09
C ARG A 120 1.22 -14.70 6.18
N ARG A 121 0.93 -15.34 7.32
CA ARG A 121 -0.28 -16.10 7.63
C ARG A 121 -0.53 -16.08 9.14
N ASN A 122 -1.80 -15.96 9.52
CA ASN A 122 -2.29 -16.17 10.87
C ASN A 122 -2.59 -17.66 11.13
N ALA A 123 -3.07 -17.99 12.33
CA ALA A 123 -3.40 -19.36 12.74
C ALA A 123 -4.46 -20.05 11.85
N MET A 124 -5.27 -19.27 11.12
CA MET A 124 -6.27 -19.77 10.16
C MET A 124 -5.72 -19.86 8.72
N GLY A 125 -4.42 -19.60 8.52
CA GLY A 125 -3.78 -19.63 7.21
C GLY A 125 -4.03 -18.39 6.34
N VAL A 126 -4.73 -17.38 6.86
CA VAL A 126 -5.04 -16.13 6.17
C VAL A 126 -4.04 -15.07 6.58
N GLY A 127 -3.53 -14.27 5.64
CA GLY A 127 -2.60 -13.20 6.01
C GLY A 127 -2.41 -12.13 4.96
N LEU A 128 -2.79 -12.38 3.70
CA LEU A 128 -2.81 -11.37 2.66
C LEU A 128 -4.00 -10.42 2.88
N VAL A 129 -3.72 -9.12 2.90
CA VAL A 129 -4.71 -8.05 3.04
C VAL A 129 -5.07 -7.49 1.66
N PHE A 130 -4.06 -7.05 0.90
CA PHE A 130 -4.22 -6.57 -0.47
C PHE A 130 -2.90 -6.60 -1.24
N GLU A 131 -2.93 -6.29 -2.54
CA GLU A 131 -1.73 -6.04 -3.35
C GLU A 131 -1.52 -4.53 -3.51
N SER A 132 -0.30 -4.07 -3.22
CA SER A 132 0.15 -2.70 -3.47
C SER A 132 1.00 -2.63 -4.74
N ASP A 133 1.12 -1.44 -5.30
CA ASP A 133 1.91 -1.09 -6.46
C ASP A 133 3.13 -0.27 -6.03
N LEU A 134 4.32 -0.86 -6.12
CA LEU A 134 5.60 -0.20 -5.80
C LEU A 134 6.42 0.03 -7.07
N TRP A 135 6.79 1.29 -7.33
CA TRP A 135 7.62 1.62 -8.49
C TRP A 135 9.06 1.12 -8.31
N THR A 136 9.68 0.70 -9.42
CA THR A 136 11.04 0.18 -9.46
C THR A 136 11.78 0.59 -10.72
N ALA A 137 13.07 0.93 -10.58
CA ALA A 137 13.98 1.08 -11.71
C ALA A 137 14.56 -0.27 -12.19
N GLU A 138 14.59 -1.28 -11.33
CA GLU A 138 15.03 -2.64 -11.67
C GLU A 138 13.87 -3.49 -12.21
N HIS A 139 14.20 -4.53 -12.99
CA HIS A 139 13.20 -5.48 -13.47
C HIS A 139 12.52 -6.20 -12.29
N CYS A 140 11.19 -6.38 -12.35
CA CYS A 140 10.40 -6.92 -11.24
C CYS A 140 10.89 -8.29 -10.73
N SER A 141 11.50 -9.12 -11.59
CA SER A 141 12.05 -10.42 -11.18
C SER A 141 13.14 -10.28 -10.10
N HIS A 142 13.87 -9.17 -10.06
CA HIS A 142 14.85 -8.91 -9.01
C HIS A 142 14.17 -8.95 -7.64
N TRP A 143 13.09 -8.19 -7.47
CA TRP A 143 12.36 -8.06 -6.21
C TRP A 143 11.53 -9.28 -5.87
N ILE A 144 10.96 -9.96 -6.88
CA ILE A 144 10.25 -11.23 -6.69
C ILE A 144 11.20 -12.26 -6.07
N LEU A 145 12.43 -12.37 -6.58
CA LEU A 145 13.44 -13.30 -6.05
C LEU A 145 13.96 -12.90 -4.67
N GLN A 146 13.92 -11.61 -4.29
CA GLN A 146 14.22 -11.15 -2.93
C GLN A 146 13.03 -11.37 -1.96
N GLY A 147 11.87 -11.81 -2.46
CA GLY A 147 10.70 -12.03 -1.64
C GLY A 147 10.09 -10.77 -1.05
N VAL A 148 10.22 -9.63 -1.75
CA VAL A 148 9.74 -8.32 -1.30
C VAL A 148 8.26 -8.34 -0.99
N CYS A 149 7.90 -7.88 0.22
CA CYS A 149 6.52 -7.70 0.64
C CYS A 149 6.36 -6.49 1.56
N LEU A 150 5.13 -6.06 1.76
CA LEU A 150 4.76 -5.16 2.83
C LEU A 150 4.14 -5.95 3.98
N VAL A 151 4.36 -5.50 5.21
CA VAL A 151 3.74 -6.05 6.42
C VAL A 151 3.13 -4.92 7.25
N MET A 152 2.01 -5.21 7.93
CA MET A 152 1.32 -4.25 8.78
C MET A 152 1.84 -4.28 10.22
N ASN A 153 2.31 -5.45 10.68
CA ASN A 153 2.92 -5.64 11.99
C ASN A 153 4.30 -6.31 11.86
N THR A 154 5.28 -5.73 12.54
CA THR A 154 6.62 -6.29 12.71
C THR A 154 6.65 -6.97 14.07
N ASP A 155 6.80 -8.29 14.09
CA ASP A 155 6.81 -9.09 15.34
C ASP A 155 7.97 -8.73 16.28
#